data_AF-A0A960G8L9-F1
#
_entry.id   AF-A0A960G8L9-F1
#
_cell.length_a   1.000
_cell.length_b   1.000
_cell.length_c   1.000
_cell.angle_alpha   90.00
_cell.angle_beta   90.00
_cell.angle_gamma   90.00
#
_symmetry.space_group_name_H-M   'P 1'
#
loop_
_entity.id
_entity.type
_entity.pdbx_description
1 polymer ?
#
loop_
_entity_poly.entity_id
_entity_poly.type
_entity_poly.pdbx_seq_one_letter_code
_entity_poly.pdbx_strand_id
1 'polypeptide(L)'
;MSTIALTLPATTVTTADGTATLTASVTNSAAVPARIVLGAFGPAGATEPGGTAWTTIEQPLREVGPGATEQFTITFAPAASVAAGTYPVRFIAYSADQAPEEHADQARQVDVVVPAQAVVTPKPFVWWPWAVAAGLLVVLGVVAWLLLRPGDGPVTPSPSPTGSPTANPCAAPWVPRLTRPEDLTCVTPASAAEVVFDNNPAVQAERRAGGGAYGPDTCNQGWVWREAYDGDHVCVTGATRARTAEENKPGYTNPPSNPPSWKYPETFRATAIQTAIIVTATKP
;
A
#
# COMPACT_ATOMS: atom_id res chain seq x y z
N MET A 1 21.80 -46.04 2.81
CA MET A 1 21.07 -45.32 3.88
C MET A 1 21.70 -43.95 3.98
N SER A 2 20.91 -42.87 3.97
CA SER A 2 21.49 -41.53 4.11
C SER A 2 22.16 -41.40 5.47
N THR A 3 23.42 -40.96 5.45
CA THR A 3 24.22 -40.69 6.65
C THR A 3 24.01 -39.27 7.16
N ILE A 4 23.18 -38.47 6.50
CA ILE A 4 22.88 -37.09 6.88
C ILE A 4 21.49 -37.06 7.53
N ALA A 5 21.42 -36.57 8.76
CA ALA A 5 20.18 -36.44 9.51
C ALA A 5 19.82 -34.96 9.72
N LEU A 6 18.62 -34.57 9.30
CA LEU A 6 18.05 -33.24 9.56
C LEU A 6 17.04 -33.29 10.70
N THR A 7 17.25 -32.47 11.73
CA THR A 7 16.32 -32.27 12.84
C THR A 7 15.86 -30.82 12.88
N LEU A 8 14.54 -30.61 12.95
CA LEU A 8 13.91 -29.31 13.14
C LEU A 8 13.27 -29.26 14.52
N PRO A 9 13.42 -28.16 15.28
CA PRO A 9 12.89 -28.06 16.64
C PRO A 9 11.37 -27.85 16.67
N ALA A 10 10.77 -27.47 15.54
CA ALA A 10 9.34 -27.28 15.39
C ALA A 10 8.87 -27.63 13.97
N THR A 11 7.64 -28.10 13.86
CA THR A 11 6.94 -28.33 12.58
C THR A 11 6.07 -27.15 12.17
N THR A 12 5.92 -26.15 13.05
CA THR A 12 5.10 -24.97 12.81
C THR A 12 5.80 -23.75 13.42
N VAL A 13 5.84 -22.65 12.69
CA VAL A 13 6.47 -21.39 13.12
C VAL A 13 5.56 -20.23 12.77
N THR A 14 5.26 -19.36 13.72
CA THR A 14 4.45 -18.15 13.47
C THR A 14 5.39 -16.95 13.31
N THR A 15 5.15 -16.13 12.29
CA THR A 15 5.89 -14.88 12.10
C THR A 15 5.41 -13.82 13.09
N ALA A 16 6.26 -13.46 14.03
CA ALA A 16 6.03 -12.37 14.98
C ALA A 16 6.65 -11.09 14.40
N ASP A 17 5.92 -9.98 14.41
CA ASP A 17 6.38 -8.71 13.84
C ASP A 17 6.87 -8.82 12.37
N GLY A 18 6.30 -9.75 11.61
CA GLY A 18 6.64 -9.98 10.20
C GLY A 18 7.87 -10.84 9.95
N THR A 19 8.53 -11.38 10.99
CA THR A 19 9.66 -12.31 10.82
C THR A 19 9.58 -13.50 11.76
N ALA A 20 10.27 -14.59 11.42
CA ALA A 20 10.54 -15.68 12.36
C ALA A 20 11.89 -16.30 12.09
N THR A 21 12.50 -16.89 13.12
CA THR A 21 13.76 -17.62 13.02
C THR A 21 13.61 -19.04 13.54
N LEU A 22 14.22 -19.99 12.85
CA LEU A 22 14.26 -21.40 13.21
C LEU A 22 15.69 -21.91 13.09
N THR A 23 16.18 -22.65 14.08
CA THR A 23 17.50 -23.26 14.03
C THR A 23 17.37 -24.74 13.71
N ALA A 24 17.85 -25.16 12.54
CA ALA A 24 17.91 -26.56 12.15
C ALA A 24 19.23 -27.20 12.60
N SER A 25 19.19 -28.46 13.04
CA SER A 25 20.38 -29.24 13.37
C SER A 25 20.62 -30.29 12.30
N VAL A 26 21.81 -30.30 11.72
CA VAL A 26 22.21 -31.26 10.69
C VAL A 26 23.40 -32.07 11.18
N THR A 27 23.23 -33.38 11.26
CA THR A 27 24.25 -34.30 11.74
C THR A 27 24.81 -35.11 10.58
N ASN A 28 26.14 -35.16 10.45
CA ASN A 28 26.84 -36.07 9.57
C ASN A 28 27.21 -37.35 10.33
N SER A 29 26.48 -38.44 10.13
CA SER A 29 26.79 -39.76 10.72
C SER A 29 27.76 -40.59 9.88
N ALA A 30 28.36 -40.05 8.82
CA ALA A 30 29.38 -40.74 8.04
C ALA A 30 30.73 -40.75 8.76
N ALA A 31 31.60 -41.68 8.35
CA ALA A 31 32.98 -41.76 8.84
C ALA A 31 33.94 -40.76 8.16
N VAL A 32 33.44 -39.98 7.19
CA VAL A 32 34.21 -38.98 6.42
C VAL A 32 33.54 -37.60 6.51
N PRO A 33 34.31 -36.50 6.42
CA PRO A 33 33.74 -35.17 6.30
C PRO A 33 32.93 -35.03 5.01
N ALA A 34 31.87 -34.23 5.05
CA ALA A 34 30.99 -34.00 3.91
C ALA A 34 30.65 -32.52 3.77
N ARG A 35 30.51 -32.07 2.52
CA ARG A 35 29.99 -30.74 2.19
C ARG A 35 28.47 -30.82 2.15
N ILE A 36 27.80 -30.38 3.20
CA ILE A 36 26.35 -30.52 3.35
C ILE A 36 25.66 -29.20 3.00
N VAL A 37 24.61 -29.30 2.18
CA VAL A 37 23.72 -28.20 1.83
C VAL A 37 22.39 -28.38 2.55
N LEU A 38 21.91 -27.33 3.21
CA LEU A 38 20.52 -27.22 3.66
C LEU A 38 19.74 -26.39 2.63
N GLY A 39 18.81 -27.02 1.93
CA GLY A 39 17.94 -26.37 0.94
C GLY A 39 16.51 -26.20 1.45
N ALA A 40 15.87 -25.11 1.05
CA ALA A 40 14.43 -24.86 1.23
C ALA A 40 13.69 -25.04 -0.10
N PHE A 41 12.60 -25.80 -0.09
CA PHE A 41 11.85 -26.19 -1.27
C PHE A 41 10.34 -26.00 -1.04
N GLY A 42 9.63 -25.64 -2.10
CA GLY A 42 8.17 -25.54 -2.06
C GLY A 42 7.51 -26.92 -1.87
N PRO A 43 6.19 -26.96 -1.61
CA PRO A 43 5.47 -28.22 -1.62
C PRO A 43 5.54 -28.86 -3.02
N ALA A 44 5.43 -30.19 -3.08
CA ALA A 44 5.50 -30.92 -4.34
C ALA A 44 4.38 -30.42 -5.30
N GLY A 45 4.75 -30.04 -6.53
CA GLY A 45 3.82 -29.51 -7.52
C GLY A 45 3.45 -28.03 -7.37
N ALA A 46 4.12 -27.28 -6.49
CA ALA A 46 3.94 -25.84 -6.41
C ALA A 46 4.49 -25.12 -7.66
N THR A 47 3.65 -24.31 -8.29
CA THR A 47 4.03 -23.44 -9.42
C THR A 47 4.57 -22.08 -8.94
N GLU A 48 4.21 -21.69 -7.72
CA GLU A 48 4.62 -20.44 -7.07
C GLU A 48 5.63 -20.75 -5.95
N PRO A 49 6.65 -19.90 -5.73
CA PRO A 49 7.66 -20.12 -4.70
C PRO A 49 7.07 -20.08 -3.27
N GLY A 50 5.88 -19.53 -3.06
CA GLY A 50 5.16 -19.62 -1.79
C GLY A 50 6.01 -19.17 -0.59
N GLY A 51 6.09 -20.02 0.44
CA GLY A 51 6.91 -19.76 1.64
C GLY A 51 8.42 -19.70 1.38
N THR A 52 8.92 -20.34 0.32
CA THR A 52 10.35 -20.33 0.00
C THR A 52 10.84 -18.98 -0.51
N ALA A 53 9.96 -18.17 -1.10
CA ALA A 53 10.31 -16.87 -1.66
C ALA A 53 10.91 -15.90 -0.63
N TRP A 54 10.57 -16.09 0.64
CA TRP A 54 11.00 -15.25 1.76
C TRP A 54 11.71 -16.06 2.86
N THR A 55 12.18 -17.26 2.52
CA THR A 55 13.00 -18.10 3.40
C THR A 55 14.48 -17.91 3.06
N THR A 56 15.28 -17.54 4.05
CA THR A 56 16.74 -17.39 3.91
C THR A 56 17.43 -18.35 4.87
N ILE A 57 18.49 -19.02 4.40
CA ILE A 57 19.32 -19.91 5.23
C ILE A 57 20.70 -19.29 5.31
N GLU A 58 21.18 -19.00 6.52
CA GLU A 58 22.50 -18.41 6.72
C GLU A 58 23.59 -19.46 6.47
N GLN A 59 24.45 -19.18 5.48
CA GLN A 59 25.52 -20.08 5.03
C GLN A 59 24.98 -21.51 4.76
N PRO A 60 24.20 -21.68 3.66
CA PRO A 60 23.45 -22.91 3.41
C PRO A 60 24.35 -24.11 3.08
N LEU A 61 25.60 -23.89 2.67
CA LEU A 61 26.61 -24.91 2.43
C LEU A 61 27.66 -24.85 3.54
N ARG A 62 27.91 -25.98 4.21
CA ARG A 62 28.96 -26.10 5.24
C ARG A 62 29.70 -27.42 5.12
N GLU A 63 30.96 -27.42 5.54
CA GLU A 63 31.72 -28.65 5.71
C GLU A 63 31.47 -29.19 7.12
N VAL A 64 30.94 -30.41 7.21
CA VAL A 64 30.57 -31.05 8.47
C VAL A 64 31.46 -32.27 8.68
N GLY A 65 32.23 -32.25 9.77
CA GLY A 65 33.11 -33.36 10.14
C GLY A 65 32.36 -34.67 10.41
N PRO A 66 33.06 -35.81 10.43
CA PRO A 66 32.47 -37.10 10.74
C PRO A 66 31.91 -37.12 12.17
N GLY A 67 30.66 -37.54 12.33
CA GLY A 67 29.94 -37.54 13.61
C GLY A 67 29.53 -36.15 14.12
N ALA A 68 29.86 -35.06 13.40
CA ALA A 68 29.59 -33.70 13.85
C ALA A 68 28.14 -33.28 13.59
N THR A 69 27.65 -32.35 14.42
CA THR A 69 26.35 -31.71 14.25
C THR A 69 26.55 -30.20 14.11
N GLU A 70 25.99 -29.64 13.04
CA GLU A 70 26.04 -28.20 12.74
C GLU A 70 24.65 -27.58 12.83
N GLN A 71 24.60 -26.30 13.22
CA GLN A 71 23.36 -25.54 13.37
C GLN A 71 23.17 -24.55 12.22
N PHE A 72 22.04 -24.62 11.53
CA PHE A 72 21.68 -23.71 10.43
C PHE A 72 20.59 -22.75 10.89
N THR A 73 20.85 -21.45 10.80
CA THR A 73 19.85 -20.41 11.05
C THR A 73 18.99 -20.22 9.82
N ILE A 74 17.69 -20.40 9.98
CA ILE A 74 16.67 -20.19 8.95
C ILE A 74 15.86 -18.96 9.35
N THR A 75 15.78 -17.98 8.47
CA THR A 75 14.99 -16.76 8.65
C THR A 75 13.83 -16.75 7.66
N PHE A 76 12.64 -16.48 8.20
CA PHE A 76 11.40 -16.30 7.48
C PHE A 76 11.01 -14.83 7.54
N ALA A 77 10.94 -14.14 6.40
CA ALA A 77 10.66 -12.71 6.35
C ALA A 77 9.63 -12.35 5.25
N PRO A 78 8.35 -12.76 5.40
CA PRO A 78 7.30 -12.40 4.46
C PRO A 78 7.13 -10.87 4.40
N ALA A 79 6.94 -10.33 3.20
CA ALA A 79 6.61 -8.91 3.03
C ALA A 79 5.22 -8.61 3.63
N ALA A 80 4.98 -7.34 4.03
CA ALA A 80 3.68 -6.93 4.59
C ALA A 80 2.49 -7.14 3.64
N SER A 81 2.74 -7.30 2.33
CA SER A 81 1.74 -7.61 1.31
C SER A 81 1.40 -9.11 1.21
N VAL A 82 2.14 -9.99 1.87
CA VAL A 82 1.89 -11.43 1.85
C VAL A 82 0.57 -11.70 2.59
N ALA A 83 -0.33 -12.43 1.93
CA ALA A 83 -1.63 -12.75 2.52
C ALA A 83 -1.47 -13.57 3.80
N ALA A 84 -2.35 -13.33 4.77
CA ALA A 84 -2.43 -14.16 5.96
C ALA A 84 -2.75 -15.61 5.56
N GLY A 85 -2.04 -16.57 6.15
CA GLY A 85 -2.18 -17.97 5.78
C GLY A 85 -1.01 -18.83 6.22
N THR A 86 -1.11 -20.12 5.90
CA THR A 86 -0.08 -21.12 6.19
C THR A 86 0.69 -21.45 4.93
N TYR A 87 2.01 -21.34 5.00
CA TYR A 87 2.92 -21.55 3.89
C TYR A 87 3.86 -22.72 4.22
N PRO A 88 3.64 -23.92 3.65
CA PRO A 88 4.50 -25.06 3.91
C PRO A 88 5.84 -24.90 3.19
N VAL A 89 6.93 -25.10 3.93
CA VAL A 89 8.30 -25.10 3.41
C VAL A 89 8.97 -26.43 3.76
N ARG A 90 9.53 -27.10 2.76
CA ARG A 90 10.24 -28.38 2.92
C ARG A 90 11.74 -28.13 2.97
N PHE A 91 12.39 -28.64 4.00
CA PHE A 91 13.84 -28.59 4.16
C PHE A 91 14.46 -29.95 3.88
N ILE A 92 15.55 -29.96 3.13
CA ILE A 92 16.32 -31.17 2.82
C ILE A 92 17.79 -30.84 3.10
N ALA A 93 18.43 -31.69 3.90
CA ALA A 93 19.89 -31.67 4.09
C ALA A 93 20.50 -32.77 3.22
N TYR A 94 21.40 -32.41 2.30
CA TYR A 94 21.98 -33.35 1.34
C TYR A 94 23.45 -33.04 1.10
N SER A 95 24.21 -34.02 0.60
CA SER A 95 25.60 -33.80 0.19
C SER A 95 25.63 -32.95 -1.07
N ALA A 96 26.51 -31.94 -1.13
CA ALA A 96 26.75 -31.12 -2.32
C ALA A 96 27.25 -31.94 -3.51
N ASP A 97 27.75 -33.16 -3.26
CA ASP A 97 28.27 -34.07 -4.27
C ASP A 97 27.20 -35.02 -4.84
N GLN A 98 25.96 -34.97 -4.32
CA GLN A 98 24.84 -35.81 -4.76
C GLN A 98 23.65 -34.95 -5.22
N ALA A 99 22.83 -35.49 -6.12
CA ALA A 99 21.67 -34.78 -6.62
C ALA A 99 20.59 -34.67 -5.52
N PRO A 100 19.99 -33.49 -5.30
CA PRO A 100 19.03 -33.27 -4.20
C PRO A 100 17.76 -34.12 -4.33
N GLU A 101 17.39 -34.54 -5.55
CA GLU A 101 16.24 -35.38 -5.84
C GLU A 101 16.33 -36.80 -5.25
N GLU A 102 17.54 -37.32 -5.07
CA GLU A 102 17.78 -38.62 -4.41
C GLU A 102 17.53 -38.57 -2.90
N HIS A 103 17.36 -37.37 -2.33
CA HIS A 103 17.14 -37.12 -0.90
C HIS A 103 15.75 -36.57 -0.58
N ALA A 104 14.82 -36.60 -1.54
CA ALA A 104 13.47 -36.05 -1.37
C ALA A 104 12.65 -36.73 -0.24
N ASP A 105 12.99 -37.98 0.10
CA ASP A 105 12.42 -38.77 1.19
C ASP A 105 12.83 -38.27 2.60
N GLN A 106 13.96 -37.56 2.69
CA GLN A 106 14.47 -36.99 3.94
C GLN A 106 13.91 -35.60 4.25
N ALA A 107 12.99 -35.10 3.42
CA ALA A 107 12.39 -33.81 3.61
C ALA A 107 11.70 -33.69 4.99
N ARG A 108 11.88 -32.53 5.62
CA ARG A 108 11.16 -32.13 6.84
C ARG A 108 10.39 -30.86 6.54
N GLN A 109 9.08 -30.88 6.76
CA GLN A 109 8.22 -29.74 6.48
C GLN A 109 8.07 -28.86 7.73
N VAL A 110 8.05 -27.55 7.50
CA VAL A 110 7.66 -26.53 8.47
C VAL A 110 6.50 -25.74 7.89
N ASP A 111 5.42 -25.66 8.64
CA ASP A 111 4.28 -24.83 8.33
C ASP A 111 4.52 -23.43 8.90
N VAL A 112 4.80 -22.47 8.02
CA VAL A 112 5.02 -21.09 8.45
C VAL A 112 3.70 -20.32 8.41
N VAL A 113 3.26 -19.85 9.56
CA VAL A 113 2.00 -19.13 9.73
C VAL A 113 2.26 -17.63 9.66
N VAL A 114 1.67 -16.98 8.66
CA VAL A 114 1.60 -15.53 8.55
C VAL A 114 0.27 -15.08 9.16
N PRO A 115 0.28 -14.44 10.34
CA PRO A 115 -0.96 -14.04 11.01
C PRO A 115 -1.68 -12.94 10.21
N ALA A 116 -3.00 -12.91 10.33
CA ALA A 116 -3.78 -11.77 9.84
C ALA A 116 -3.37 -10.51 10.60
N GLN A 117 -2.88 -9.51 9.87
CA GLN A 117 -2.54 -8.23 10.48
C GLN A 117 -3.81 -7.63 11.07
N ALA A 118 -3.78 -7.36 12.37
CA ALA A 118 -4.87 -6.63 13.02
C ALA A 118 -4.90 -5.23 12.40
N VAL A 119 -5.97 -4.91 11.68
CA VAL A 119 -6.25 -3.54 11.25
C VAL A 119 -6.38 -2.73 12.53
N VAL A 120 -5.34 -1.98 12.89
CA VAL A 120 -5.39 -1.01 13.97
C VAL A 120 -6.37 0.06 13.52
N THR A 121 -7.63 -0.07 13.92
CA THR A 121 -8.59 1.01 13.72
C THR A 121 -8.12 2.16 14.62
N PRO A 122 -7.74 3.33 14.06
CA PRO A 122 -7.37 4.45 14.89
C PRO A 122 -8.56 4.78 15.79
N LYS A 123 -8.33 4.83 17.11
CA LYS A 123 -9.36 5.21 18.07
C LYS A 123 -9.92 6.57 17.63
N PRO A 124 -11.25 6.72 17.42
CA PRO A 124 -11.80 7.99 16.97
C PRO A 124 -11.43 9.04 18.00
N PHE A 125 -10.66 10.03 17.58
CA PHE A 125 -10.32 11.18 18.42
C PHE A 125 -11.63 11.92 18.71
N VAL A 126 -12.12 11.77 19.94
CA VAL A 126 -13.43 12.25 20.37
C VAL A 126 -13.36 13.77 20.55
N TRP A 127 -13.67 14.51 19.48
CA TRP A 127 -13.56 15.97 19.38
C TRP A 127 -14.77 16.74 19.96
N TRP A 128 -15.88 16.05 20.27
CA TRP A 128 -17.09 16.70 20.77
C TRP A 128 -16.94 17.55 22.05
N PRO A 129 -16.04 17.26 23.02
CA PRO A 129 -15.89 18.14 24.18
C PRO A 129 -15.40 19.54 23.77
N TRP A 130 -14.55 19.61 22.75
CA TRP A 130 -14.09 20.88 22.18
C TRP A 130 -15.20 21.60 21.41
N ALA A 131 -16.05 20.85 20.71
CA ALA A 131 -17.21 21.40 20.02
C ALA A 131 -18.24 21.99 20.99
N VAL A 132 -18.50 21.32 22.12
CA VAL A 132 -19.41 21.82 23.16
C VAL A 132 -18.84 23.07 23.84
N ALA A 133 -17.54 23.09 24.14
CA ALA A 133 -16.88 24.25 24.71
C ALA A 133 -16.91 25.47 23.76
N ALA A 134 -16.65 25.24 22.47
CA ALA A 134 -16.75 26.28 21.44
C ALA A 134 -18.20 26.80 21.30
N GLY A 135 -19.19 25.90 21.29
CA GLY A 135 -20.60 26.28 21.26
C GLY A 135 -21.02 27.14 22.45
N LEU A 136 -20.58 26.78 23.66
CA LEU A 136 -20.84 27.57 24.88
C LEU A 136 -20.22 28.97 24.81
N LEU A 137 -18.99 29.08 24.29
CA LEU A 137 -18.34 30.38 24.08
C LEU A 137 -19.08 31.24 23.05
N VAL A 138 -19.57 30.64 21.96
CA VAL A 138 -20.38 31.36 20.97
C VAL A 138 -21.68 31.86 21.60
N VAL A 139 -22.39 31.03 22.37
CA VAL A 139 -23.64 31.44 23.05
C VAL A 139 -23.38 32.59 24.03
N LEU A 140 -22.33 32.49 24.85
CA LEU A 140 -21.96 33.57 25.78
C LEU A 140 -21.60 34.87 25.03
N GLY A 141 -20.86 34.76 23.93
CA GLY A 141 -20.53 35.90 23.07
C GLY A 141 -21.77 36.53 22.43
N VAL A 142 -22.71 35.72 21.94
CA VAL A 142 -23.98 36.20 21.37
C VAL A 142 -24.85 36.88 22.41
N VAL A 143 -24.93 36.34 23.64
CA VAL A 143 -25.68 36.93 24.75
C VAL A 143 -25.05 38.27 25.16
N ALA A 144 -23.73 38.32 25.31
CA ALA A 144 -23.02 39.57 25.59
C ALA A 144 -23.26 40.61 24.49
N TRP A 145 -23.17 40.19 23.21
CA TRP A 145 -23.41 41.07 22.07
C TRP A 145 -24.85 41.61 22.07
N LEU A 146 -25.85 40.77 22.31
CA LEU A 146 -27.27 41.15 22.43
C LEU A 146 -27.51 42.21 23.51
N LEU A 147 -26.88 42.07 24.67
CA LEU A 147 -27.03 43.00 25.79
C LEU A 147 -26.31 44.34 25.55
N LEU A 148 -25.33 44.37 24.64
CA LEU A 148 -24.49 45.54 24.36
C LEU A 148 -24.78 46.18 22.98
N ARG A 149 -25.84 45.73 22.26
CA ARG A 149 -26.11 46.26 20.91
C ARG A 149 -26.48 47.74 20.96
N PRO A 150 -25.76 48.63 20.24
CA PRO A 150 -26.30 49.93 19.84
C PRO A 150 -27.50 49.69 18.91
N GLY A 151 -28.58 50.47 19.08
CA GLY A 151 -29.81 50.28 18.30
C GLY A 151 -29.57 50.37 16.79
N ASP A 152 -30.02 49.35 16.06
CA ASP A 152 -29.87 49.24 14.61
C ASP A 152 -30.75 50.27 13.90
N GLY A 153 -30.13 51.11 13.07
CA GLY A 153 -30.82 51.86 12.02
C GLY A 153 -31.35 50.93 10.92
N PRO A 154 -32.18 51.42 10.00
CA PRO A 154 -32.90 50.59 9.04
C PRO A 154 -31.94 49.91 8.06
N VAL A 155 -31.86 48.57 8.12
CA VAL A 155 -31.04 47.75 7.22
C VAL A 155 -31.84 47.31 5.99
N THR A 156 -31.31 47.66 4.83
CA THR A 156 -31.66 47.19 3.49
C THR A 156 -31.35 45.69 3.34
N PRO A 157 -32.17 44.88 2.63
CA PRO A 157 -31.92 43.45 2.50
C PRO A 157 -30.69 43.15 1.63
N SER A 158 -29.74 42.42 2.22
CA SER A 158 -28.58 41.82 1.54
C SER A 158 -29.00 40.50 0.87
N PRO A 159 -28.64 40.23 -0.39
CA PRO A 159 -29.03 38.99 -1.06
C PRO A 159 -28.26 37.78 -0.50
N SER A 160 -29.00 36.69 -0.26
CA SER A 160 -28.46 35.35 0.04
C SER A 160 -27.67 34.79 -1.15
N PRO A 161 -26.60 34.00 -0.92
CA PRO A 161 -25.93 33.29 -2.00
C PRO A 161 -26.81 32.13 -2.48
N THR A 162 -27.59 32.38 -3.53
CA THR A 162 -28.21 31.34 -4.34
C THR A 162 -27.15 30.80 -5.31
N GLY A 163 -26.48 29.71 -4.95
CA GLY A 163 -25.60 28.96 -5.84
C GLY A 163 -26.22 27.62 -6.21
N SER A 164 -27.00 27.61 -7.28
CA SER A 164 -27.47 26.39 -7.97
C SER A 164 -26.28 25.63 -8.55
N PRO A 165 -26.27 24.28 -8.64
CA PRO A 165 -25.16 23.54 -9.22
C PRO A 165 -24.96 23.99 -10.68
N THR A 166 -23.77 24.50 -10.97
CA THR A 166 -23.37 24.97 -12.30
C THR A 166 -23.51 23.81 -13.28
N ALA A 167 -24.29 24.00 -14.35
CA ALA A 167 -24.36 23.05 -15.45
C ALA A 167 -22.94 22.77 -15.98
N ASN A 168 -22.64 21.52 -16.35
CA ASN A 168 -21.36 21.13 -16.94
C ASN A 168 -21.07 22.02 -18.17
N PRO A 169 -19.99 22.83 -18.17
CA PRO A 169 -19.65 23.73 -19.28
C PRO A 169 -19.00 22.99 -20.47
N CYS A 170 -18.70 21.70 -20.32
CA CYS A 170 -18.03 20.90 -21.33
C CYS A 170 -19.02 20.20 -22.27
N ALA A 171 -18.69 20.16 -23.56
CA ALA A 171 -19.45 19.39 -24.54
C ALA A 171 -19.41 17.89 -24.18
N ALA A 172 -20.55 17.20 -24.23
CA ALA A 172 -20.58 15.76 -23.97
C ALA A 172 -19.66 15.00 -24.96
N PRO A 173 -18.91 13.97 -24.51
CA PRO A 173 -18.95 13.31 -23.20
C PRO A 173 -17.98 13.88 -22.14
N TRP A 174 -17.42 15.06 -22.37
CA TRP A 174 -16.40 15.65 -21.51
C TRP A 174 -16.97 16.26 -20.25
N VAL A 175 -16.13 16.33 -19.22
CA VAL A 175 -16.46 16.89 -17.91
C VAL A 175 -15.32 17.82 -17.46
N PRO A 176 -15.61 18.83 -16.61
CA PRO A 176 -14.56 19.69 -16.08
C PRO A 176 -13.59 18.85 -15.23
N ARG A 177 -12.29 19.17 -15.33
CA ARG A 177 -11.22 18.48 -14.61
C ARG A 177 -11.29 18.69 -13.10
N LEU A 178 -11.63 19.90 -12.65
CA LEU A 178 -11.85 20.25 -11.25
C LEU A 178 -10.67 19.94 -10.31
N THR A 179 -9.43 20.27 -10.72
CA THR A 179 -8.28 20.26 -9.78
C THR A 179 -8.49 21.25 -8.63
N ARG A 180 -9.31 22.28 -8.88
CA ARG A 180 -9.92 23.23 -7.94
C ARG A 180 -11.29 23.64 -8.51
N PRO A 181 -12.20 24.29 -7.73
CA PRO A 181 -13.54 24.65 -8.20
C PRO A 181 -13.57 25.46 -9.50
N GLU A 182 -12.53 26.24 -9.78
CA GLU A 182 -12.42 27.10 -10.95
C GLU A 182 -11.75 26.42 -12.16
N ASP A 183 -11.23 25.20 -12.02
CA ASP A 183 -10.57 24.47 -13.10
C ASP A 183 -11.59 23.80 -14.03
N LEU A 184 -12.03 24.57 -15.02
CA LEU A 184 -13.01 24.15 -16.02
C LEU A 184 -12.38 23.54 -17.28
N THR A 185 -11.12 23.09 -17.20
CA THR A 185 -10.45 22.37 -18.30
C THR A 185 -11.24 21.11 -18.64
N CYS A 186 -11.73 20.97 -19.87
CA CYS A 186 -12.56 19.83 -20.27
C CYS A 186 -11.73 18.59 -20.56
N VAL A 187 -11.91 17.52 -19.77
CA VAL A 187 -11.13 16.28 -19.87
C VAL A 187 -12.03 15.05 -20.00
N THR A 188 -11.41 13.87 -20.19
CA THR A 188 -12.12 12.59 -20.14
C THR A 188 -12.76 12.40 -18.75
N PRO A 189 -13.94 11.75 -18.65
CA PRO A 189 -14.50 11.36 -17.35
C PRO A 189 -13.53 10.57 -16.47
N ALA A 190 -12.66 9.76 -17.06
CA ALA A 190 -11.61 9.03 -16.35
C ALA A 190 -10.55 9.96 -15.73
N SER A 191 -10.11 11.00 -16.47
CA SER A 191 -9.14 11.98 -15.93
C SER A 191 -9.74 12.78 -14.77
N ALA A 192 -11.00 13.23 -14.91
CA ALA A 192 -11.69 13.91 -13.82
C ALA A 192 -11.89 13.01 -12.59
N ALA A 193 -12.21 11.73 -12.77
CA ALA A 193 -12.31 10.78 -11.67
C ALA A 193 -10.96 10.56 -10.96
N GLU A 194 -9.85 10.51 -11.70
CA GLU A 194 -8.51 10.43 -11.12
C GLU A 194 -8.17 11.69 -10.33
N VAL A 195 -8.53 12.89 -10.83
CA VAL A 195 -8.34 14.15 -10.08
C VAL A 195 -9.08 14.14 -8.75
N VAL A 196 -10.33 13.65 -8.71
CA VAL A 196 -11.09 13.51 -7.46
C VAL A 196 -10.39 12.56 -6.50
N PHE A 197 -9.87 11.43 -6.99
CA PHE A 197 -9.11 10.48 -6.18
C PHE A 197 -7.81 11.09 -5.64
N ASP A 198 -7.04 11.77 -6.49
CA ASP A 198 -5.76 12.37 -6.11
C ASP A 198 -5.92 13.56 -5.15
N ASN A 199 -7.02 14.31 -5.25
CA ASN A 199 -7.34 15.41 -4.32
C ASN A 199 -7.78 14.92 -2.94
N ASN A 200 -7.96 13.61 -2.72
CA ASN A 200 -8.33 13.07 -1.43
C ASN A 200 -7.18 13.21 -0.41
N PRO A 201 -7.38 13.88 0.75
CA PRO A 201 -6.33 14.08 1.74
C PRO A 201 -5.77 12.77 2.32
N ALA A 202 -6.56 11.69 2.38
CA ALA A 202 -6.08 10.38 2.83
C ALA A 202 -5.09 9.77 1.82
N VAL A 203 -5.38 9.87 0.52
CA VAL A 203 -4.48 9.44 -0.56
C VAL A 203 -3.18 10.25 -0.53
N GLN A 204 -3.29 11.56 -0.27
CA GLN A 204 -2.11 12.43 -0.18
C GLN A 204 -1.25 12.17 1.05
N ALA A 205 -1.84 11.77 2.18
CA ALA A 205 -1.09 11.41 3.38
C ALA A 205 -0.14 10.22 3.16
N GLU A 206 -0.51 9.26 2.31
CA GLU A 206 0.33 8.11 1.95
C GLU A 206 1.44 8.46 0.95
N ARG A 207 1.19 9.44 0.08
CA ARG A 207 2.11 9.85 -1.00
C ARG A 207 3.08 10.95 -0.61
N ARG A 208 2.79 11.69 0.47
CA ARG A 208 3.66 12.75 1.02
C ARG A 208 4.66 12.16 1.99
N ALA A 209 5.86 12.74 2.00
CA ALA A 209 6.93 12.39 2.94
C ALA A 209 6.70 12.99 4.34
N GLY A 210 5.72 13.89 4.50
CA GLY A 210 5.46 14.60 5.77
C GLY A 210 6.51 15.66 6.12
N GLY A 211 7.51 15.87 5.26
CA GLY A 211 8.59 16.84 5.39
C GLY A 211 9.65 16.67 4.30
N GLY A 212 10.61 17.60 4.20
CA GLY A 212 11.70 17.54 3.23
C GLY A 212 12.12 18.90 2.67
N ALA A 213 12.84 18.89 1.55
CA ALA A 213 13.38 20.09 0.91
C ALA A 213 12.32 21.12 0.50
N TYR A 214 11.06 20.68 0.33
CA TYR A 214 9.93 21.52 -0.07
C TYR A 214 8.82 21.56 0.99
N GLY A 215 9.15 21.30 2.26
CA GLY A 215 8.19 21.35 3.36
C GLY A 215 7.19 20.16 3.37
N PRO A 216 6.00 20.33 3.97
CA PRO A 216 5.04 19.24 4.20
C PRO A 216 4.42 18.67 2.92
N ASP A 217 4.51 19.41 1.81
CA ASP A 217 4.03 18.97 0.50
C ASP A 217 5.06 18.12 -0.27
N THR A 218 6.25 17.88 0.29
CA THR A 218 7.27 17.04 -0.34
C THR A 218 6.72 15.64 -0.64
N CYS A 219 6.76 15.22 -1.90
CA CYS A 219 6.32 13.88 -2.30
C CYS A 219 7.36 12.80 -1.93
N ASN A 220 6.88 11.60 -1.60
CA ASN A 220 7.70 10.40 -1.42
C ASN A 220 8.37 9.98 -2.74
N GLN A 221 9.42 9.17 -2.64
CA GLN A 221 10.09 8.61 -3.82
C GLN A 221 9.09 7.86 -4.72
N GLY A 222 9.15 8.12 -6.03
CA GLY A 222 8.21 7.57 -7.02
C GLY A 222 6.99 8.45 -7.30
N TRP A 223 6.77 9.50 -6.49
CA TRP A 223 5.69 10.48 -6.67
C TRP A 223 6.26 11.85 -7.06
N VAL A 224 5.48 12.62 -7.81
CA VAL A 224 5.82 13.98 -8.24
C VAL A 224 4.60 14.88 -8.09
N TRP A 225 4.80 16.19 -7.93
CA TRP A 225 3.70 17.15 -7.96
C TRP A 225 2.99 17.13 -9.31
N ARG A 226 1.66 17.16 -9.28
CA ARG A 226 0.81 17.15 -10.46
C ARG A 226 0.95 18.41 -11.31
N GLU A 227 1.14 19.56 -10.65
CA GLU A 227 1.35 20.86 -11.31
C GLU A 227 0.22 21.24 -12.29
N ALA A 228 -1.04 20.99 -11.92
CA ALA A 228 -2.19 21.42 -12.72
C ALA A 228 -2.33 22.95 -12.79
N TYR A 229 -1.82 23.65 -11.79
CA TYR A 229 -1.73 25.10 -11.74
C TYR A 229 -0.57 25.49 -10.81
N ASP A 230 -0.22 26.76 -10.78
CA ASP A 230 0.82 27.27 -9.88
C ASP A 230 0.44 27.04 -8.40
N GLY A 231 1.27 26.28 -7.69
CA GLY A 231 1.00 25.82 -6.32
C GLY A 231 0.25 24.50 -6.18
N ASP A 232 -0.02 23.76 -7.27
CA ASP A 232 -0.63 22.43 -7.19
C ASP A 232 0.38 21.35 -6.76
N HIS A 233 0.55 21.19 -5.45
CA HIS A 233 1.44 20.20 -4.84
C HIS A 233 0.76 18.86 -4.50
N VAL A 234 -0.21 18.44 -5.30
CA VAL A 234 -0.82 17.11 -5.18
C VAL A 234 0.16 16.07 -5.71
N CYS A 235 0.55 15.11 -4.87
CA CYS A 235 1.46 14.03 -5.24
C CYS A 235 0.74 12.98 -6.09
N VAL A 236 1.24 12.79 -7.31
CA VAL A 236 0.71 11.89 -8.33
C VAL A 236 1.85 11.13 -9.03
N THR A 237 1.50 10.17 -9.88
CA THR A 237 2.50 9.43 -10.66
C THR A 237 3.13 10.35 -11.73
N GLY A 238 4.33 9.99 -12.22
CA GLY A 238 4.93 10.70 -13.36
C GLY A 238 4.06 10.72 -14.61
N ALA A 239 3.25 9.67 -14.83
CA ALA A 239 2.31 9.59 -15.94
C ALA A 239 1.15 10.59 -15.78
N THR A 240 0.59 10.73 -14.57
CA THR A 240 -0.45 11.69 -14.26
C THR A 240 0.06 13.12 -14.47
N ARG A 241 1.25 13.46 -13.95
CA ARG A 241 1.88 14.78 -14.17
C ARG A 241 2.07 15.08 -15.66
N ALA A 242 2.57 14.12 -16.43
CA ALA A 242 2.75 14.28 -17.88
C ALA A 242 1.42 14.52 -18.61
N ARG A 243 0.33 13.85 -18.19
CA ARG A 243 -1.01 14.09 -18.74
C ARG A 243 -1.52 15.48 -18.37
N THR A 244 -1.41 15.88 -17.11
CA THR A 244 -1.83 17.21 -16.65
C THR A 244 -1.10 18.32 -17.41
N ALA A 245 0.20 18.15 -17.68
CA ALA A 245 0.97 19.09 -18.49
C ALA A 245 0.45 19.20 -19.94
N GLU A 246 -0.09 18.11 -20.52
CA GLU A 246 -0.75 18.15 -21.83
C GLU A 246 -2.09 18.89 -21.79
N GLU A 247 -2.91 18.59 -20.77
CA GLU A 247 -4.23 19.23 -20.55
C GLU A 247 -4.10 20.74 -20.33
N ASN A 248 -2.97 21.20 -19.78
CA ASN A 248 -2.67 22.61 -19.56
C ASN A 248 -2.17 23.36 -20.81
N LYS A 249 -1.92 22.68 -21.94
CA LYS A 249 -1.41 23.36 -23.13
C LYS A 249 -2.43 24.34 -23.70
N PRO A 250 -2.00 25.53 -24.17
CA PRO A 250 -2.88 26.44 -24.90
C PRO A 250 -3.54 25.73 -26.10
N GLY A 251 -4.87 25.86 -26.22
CA GLY A 251 -5.62 25.23 -27.31
C GLY A 251 -6.03 23.78 -27.05
N TYR A 252 -5.80 23.22 -25.85
CA TYR A 252 -6.40 21.97 -25.43
C TYR A 252 -7.93 22.12 -25.38
N THR A 253 -8.60 21.74 -26.46
CA THR A 253 -10.05 21.93 -26.61
C THR A 253 -10.84 20.64 -26.49
N ASN A 254 -10.20 19.47 -26.64
CA ASN A 254 -10.73 18.13 -26.32
C ASN A 254 -9.58 17.09 -26.40
N PRO A 255 -9.51 16.08 -25.52
CA PRO A 255 -8.70 14.91 -25.78
C PRO A 255 -9.27 14.15 -26.99
N PRO A 256 -8.43 13.50 -27.83
CA PRO A 256 -8.93 12.71 -28.95
C PRO A 256 -9.93 11.65 -28.45
N SER A 257 -11.01 11.42 -29.20
CA SER A 257 -12.07 10.44 -28.89
C SER A 257 -11.55 9.02 -28.69
N ASN A 258 -10.32 8.75 -29.15
CA ASN A 258 -9.59 7.52 -28.91
C ASN A 258 -8.12 7.85 -28.56
N PRO A 259 -7.79 8.07 -27.28
CA PRO A 259 -6.41 8.34 -26.92
C PRO A 259 -5.57 7.07 -27.09
N PRO A 260 -4.28 7.18 -27.44
CA PRO A 260 -3.39 6.04 -27.50
C PRO A 260 -3.35 5.31 -26.14
N SER A 261 -3.43 3.98 -26.16
CA SER A 261 -3.47 3.13 -24.95
C SER A 261 -2.27 3.34 -24.00
N TRP A 262 -1.12 3.78 -24.53
CA TRP A 262 0.06 4.11 -23.74
C TRP A 262 -0.06 5.41 -22.93
N LYS A 263 -1.02 6.29 -23.26
CA LYS A 263 -1.25 7.58 -22.56
C LYS A 263 -2.26 7.44 -21.40
N TYR A 264 -2.96 6.31 -21.32
CA TYR A 264 -3.95 5.98 -20.28
C TYR A 264 -3.82 4.49 -19.93
N PRO A 265 -2.90 4.09 -19.04
CA PRO A 265 -2.68 2.68 -18.73
C PRO A 265 -3.98 2.02 -18.28
N GLU A 266 -4.30 0.87 -18.88
CA GLU A 266 -5.57 0.14 -18.75
C GLU A 266 -5.93 -0.22 -17.29
N THR A 267 -4.93 -0.20 -16.40
CA THR A 267 -5.10 -0.38 -14.96
C THR A 267 -6.07 0.63 -14.33
N PHE A 268 -6.17 1.86 -14.86
CA PHE A 268 -7.06 2.89 -14.29
C PHE A 268 -8.51 2.80 -14.80
N ARG A 269 -8.78 2.16 -15.95
CA ARG A 269 -10.16 1.96 -16.43
C ARG A 269 -10.94 1.00 -15.52
N ALA A 270 -10.26 0.00 -14.96
CA ALA A 270 -10.91 -1.00 -14.11
C ALA A 270 -11.10 -0.51 -12.67
N THR A 271 -10.07 0.08 -12.04
CA THR A 271 -10.13 0.40 -10.61
C THR A 271 -10.98 1.63 -10.30
N ALA A 272 -10.95 2.70 -11.12
CA ALA A 272 -11.71 3.92 -10.85
C ALA A 272 -13.24 3.71 -10.96
N ILE A 273 -13.69 2.89 -11.92
CA ILE A 273 -15.10 2.52 -12.07
C ILE A 273 -15.54 1.63 -10.89
N GLN A 274 -14.68 0.70 -10.46
CA GLN A 274 -15.01 -0.25 -9.39
C GLN A 274 -15.04 0.41 -8.01
N THR A 275 -14.16 1.38 -7.72
CA THR A 275 -14.15 2.11 -6.45
C THR A 275 -15.24 3.17 -6.36
N ALA A 276 -15.62 3.83 -7.46
CA ALA A 276 -16.75 4.77 -7.47
C ALA A 276 -18.10 4.09 -7.15
N ILE A 277 -18.27 2.83 -7.55
CA ILE A 277 -19.42 1.99 -7.21
C ILE A 277 -19.39 1.58 -5.73
N ILE A 278 -18.21 1.31 -5.15
CA ILE A 278 -18.09 0.88 -3.75
C ILE A 278 -18.31 2.04 -2.76
N VAL A 279 -17.88 3.25 -3.09
CA VAL A 279 -18.07 4.44 -2.21
C VAL A 279 -19.52 4.92 -2.19
N THR A 280 -20.32 4.66 -3.23
CA THR A 280 -21.76 4.95 -3.23
C THR A 280 -22.59 3.86 -2.53
N ALA A 281 -22.06 2.64 -2.38
CA ALA A 281 -22.75 1.51 -1.74
C ALA A 281 -22.52 1.36 -0.23
N THR A 282 -21.62 2.17 0.38
CA THR A 282 -21.23 2.04 1.80
C THR A 282 -21.59 3.25 2.67
N LYS A 283 -22.62 4.01 2.28
CA LYS A 283 -23.26 4.97 3.18
C LYS A 283 -24.62 4.42 3.63
N PRO A 284 -24.84 4.12 4.93
CA PRO A 284 -26.17 3.82 5.45
C PRO A 284 -27.09 5.05 5.36
#